data_AF-A0A4Q1JK20-F1
#
_entry.id   AF-A0A4Q1JK20-F1
#
_cell.length_a   1.000
_cell.length_b   1.000
_cell.length_c   1.000
_cell.angle_alpha   90.00
_cell.angle_beta   90.00
_cell.angle_gamma   90.00
#
_symmetry.space_group_name_H-M   'P 1'
#
loop_
_entity.id
_entity.type
_entity.pdbx_description
1 polymer ?
#
loop_
_entity_poly.entity_id
_entity_poly.type
_entity_poly.pdbx_seq_one_letter_code
_entity_poly.pdbx_strand_id
1 'polypeptide(L)' 'MSKRNTIIVACLLIISAVLISILKDGSHDRLDMELVDFYNGMLYGAGFGILIVSLFKKKPKQA' A
#
# COMPACT_ATOMS: atom_id res chain seq x y z
N MET A 1 -0.97 10.60 14.68
CA MET A 1 -0.46 9.21 14.77
C MET A 1 1.05 9.22 14.99
N SER A 2 1.57 8.24 15.74
CA SER A 2 3.03 8.04 15.84
C SER A 2 3.62 7.62 14.49
N LYS A 3 4.87 8.03 14.21
CA LYS A 3 5.62 7.58 13.02
C LYS A 3 5.65 6.04 12.94
N ARG A 4 5.71 5.37 14.09
CA ARG A 4 5.71 3.90 14.18
C ARG A 4 4.42 3.30 13.62
N ASN A 5 3.26 3.84 14.02
CA ASN A 5 1.97 3.37 13.50
C ASN A 5 1.82 3.66 12.01
N THR A 6 2.35 4.78 11.52
CA THR A 6 2.27 5.16 10.10
C THR A 6 3.07 4.19 9.23
N ILE A 7 4.26 3.79 9.68
CA ILE A 7 5.09 2.79 9.00
C ILE A 7 4.41 1.41 9.05
N ILE A 8 3.86 1.02 10.20
CA ILE A 8 3.14 -0.26 10.36
C ILE A 8 1.95 -0.34 9.37
N VAL A 9 1.16 0.72 9.26
CA VAL A 9 0.04 0.79 8.31
C VAL A 9 0.53 0.68 6.87
N ALA A 10 1.63 1.34 6.53
CA ALA A 10 2.18 1.26 5.18
C ALA A 10 2.69 -0.15 4.83
N CYS A 11 3.37 -0.83 5.76
CA CYS A 11 3.76 -2.22 5.60
C CYS A 11 2.54 -3.15 5.46
N LEU A 12 1.48 -2.92 6.25
CA LEU A 12 0.21 -3.66 6.16
C LEU A 12 -0.42 -3.52 4.76
N LEU A 13 -0.47 -2.31 4.21
CA LEU A 13 -1.01 -2.07 2.87
C LEU A 13 -0.24 -2.82 1.78
N ILE A 14 1.10 -2.84 1.87
CA ILE A 14 1.96 -3.57 0.93
C ILE A 14 1.75 -5.08 1.06
N ILE A 15 1.67 -5.61 2.29
CA ILE A 15 1.42 -7.05 2.53
C ILE A 15 0.05 -7.46 2.00
N SER A 16 -0.98 -6.63 2.20
CA SER A 16 -2.32 -6.89 1.65
C SER A 16 -2.31 -6.97 0.12
N ALA A 17 -1.57 -6.09 -0.57
CA ALA A 17 -1.44 -6.15 -2.03
C ALA A 17 -0.74 -7.43 -2.51
N VAL A 18 0.29 -7.89 -1.78
CA VAL A 18 0.97 -9.17 -2.09
C VAL A 18 0.01 -10.35 -1.94
N LEU A 19 -0.76 -10.38 -0.84
CA LEU A 19 -1.75 -11.45 -0.60
C LEU A 19 -2.84 -11.49 -1.67
N ILE A 20 -3.36 -10.32 -2.06
CA ILE A 20 -4.37 -10.20 -3.11
C ILE A 20 -3.80 -10.66 -4.46
N SER A 21 -2.54 -10.34 -4.77
CA SER A 21 -1.86 -10.81 -5.98
C SER A 21 -1.73 -12.33 -6.04
N ILE A 22 -1.38 -12.97 -4.92
CA ILE A 22 -1.28 -14.44 -4.82
C ILE A 22 -2.67 -15.09 -4.97
N LEU A 23 -3.71 -14.47 -4.42
CA LEU A 23 -5.08 -14.96 -4.52
C LEU A 23 -5.63 -14.87 -5.95
N LYS A 24 -5.17 -13.86 -6.73
CA LYS A 24 -5.55 -13.65 -8.14
C LYS A 24 -5.22 -14.84 -9.04
N ASP A 25 -4.10 -15.52 -8.81
CA ASP A 25 -3.67 -16.66 -9.62
C ASP A 25 -4.64 -17.85 -9.57
N GLY A 26 -5.60 -17.87 -8.62
CA GLY A 26 -6.61 -18.91 -8.49
C GLY A 26 -7.93 -18.65 -9.24
N SER A 27 -8.26 -17.41 -9.57
CA SER A 27 -9.58 -16.99 -10.10
C SER A 27 -9.54 -16.78 -11.62
N HIS A 28 -10.40 -17.47 -12.38
CA HIS A 28 -10.38 -17.48 -13.84
C HIS A 28 -11.20 -16.37 -14.53
N ASP A 29 -11.84 -15.48 -13.77
CA ASP A 29 -12.67 -14.41 -14.34
C ASP A 29 -11.83 -13.19 -14.73
N ARG A 30 -11.80 -12.89 -16.03
CA ARG A 30 -11.04 -11.76 -16.61
C ARG A 30 -11.45 -10.40 -16.05
N LEU A 31 -12.73 -10.22 -15.71
CA LEU A 31 -13.23 -8.96 -15.15
C LEU A 31 -12.71 -8.73 -13.73
N ASP A 32 -12.57 -9.79 -12.95
CA ASP A 32 -12.01 -9.74 -11.60
C ASP A 32 -10.50 -9.47 -11.63
N MET A 33 -9.79 -9.98 -12.65
CA MET A 33 -8.34 -9.72 -12.78
C MET A 33 -8.01 -8.24 -12.96
N GLU A 34 -8.74 -7.51 -13.81
CA GLU A 34 -8.53 -6.06 -14.00
C GLU A 34 -8.83 -5.26 -12.73
N LEU A 35 -9.92 -5.62 -12.02
CA LEU A 35 -10.26 -4.99 -10.75
C LEU A 35 -9.18 -5.23 -9.70
N VAL A 36 -8.70 -6.47 -9.59
CA VAL A 36 -7.65 -6.86 -8.65
C VAL A 36 -6.35 -6.12 -8.94
N ASP A 37 -5.97 -5.98 -10.23
CA ASP A 37 -4.76 -5.24 -10.61
C ASP A 37 -4.88 -3.75 -10.31
N PHE A 38 -6.07 -3.16 -10.52
CA PHE A 38 -6.34 -1.77 -10.12
C PHE A 38 -6.22 -1.58 -8.59
N TYR A 39 -6.81 -2.47 -7.79
CA TYR A 39 -6.72 -2.44 -6.33
C TYR A 39 -5.28 -2.64 -5.83
N ASN A 40 -4.54 -3.58 -6.42
CA ASN A 40 -3.13 -3.78 -6.12
C ASN A 40 -2.31 -2.51 -6.41
N GLY A 41 -2.50 -1.90 -7.58
CA GLY A 41 -1.84 -0.63 -7.92
C GLY A 41 -2.15 0.47 -6.90
N MET A 42 -3.40 0.57 -6.45
CA MET A 42 -3.82 1.55 -5.43
C MET A 42 -3.19 1.27 -4.06
N LEU A 43 -3.15 0.00 -3.63
CA LEU A 43 -2.57 -0.41 -2.35
C LEU A 43 -1.05 -0.20 -2.32
N TYR A 44 -0.35 -0.55 -3.40
CA TYR A 44 1.08 -0.25 -3.55
C TYR A 44 1.32 1.26 -3.58
N GLY A 45 0.56 2.01 -4.39
CA GLY A 45 0.69 3.46 -4.49
C GLY A 45 0.47 4.16 -3.15
N ALA A 46 -0.59 3.79 -2.42
CA ALA A 46 -0.87 4.33 -1.09
C ALA A 46 0.19 3.92 -0.07
N GLY A 47 0.61 2.65 -0.05
CA GLY A 47 1.64 2.13 0.85
C GLY A 47 2.99 2.83 0.65
N PHE A 48 3.47 2.92 -0.60
CA PHE A 48 4.72 3.63 -0.92
C PHE A 48 4.59 5.14 -0.70
N GLY A 49 3.45 5.75 -1.03
CA GLY A 49 3.21 7.17 -0.76
C GLY A 49 3.30 7.51 0.72
N ILE A 50 2.68 6.68 1.57
CA ILE A 50 2.74 6.84 3.03
C ILE A 50 4.18 6.61 3.55
N LEU A 51 4.90 5.62 3.02
CA LEU A 51 6.31 5.40 3.37
C LEU A 51 7.19 6.59 3.00
N ILE A 52 7.08 7.10 1.77
CA ILE A 52 7.84 8.25 1.30
C ILE A 52 7.51 9.47 2.14
N VAL A 53 6.24 9.77 2.39
CA VAL A 53 5.84 10.92 3.23
C VAL A 53 6.31 10.74 4.67
N SER A 54 6.26 9.53 5.23
CA SER A 54 6.69 9.26 6.61
C SER A 54 8.22 9.34 6.80
N LEU A 55 8.98 8.86 5.82
CA LEU A 55 10.45 8.86 5.83
C LEU A 55 11.04 10.22 5.43
N PHE A 56 10.45 10.90 4.45
CA PHE A 56 10.98 12.14 3.87
C PHE A 56 10.29 13.43 4.33
N LYS A 57 9.17 13.38 5.08
CA LYS A 57 8.75 14.57 5.84
C LYS A 57 9.79 14.89 6.91
N LYS A 58 10.70 15.79 6.58
CA LYS A 58 11.40 16.60 7.58
C LYS A 58 10.33 17.30 8.42
N LYS A 59 10.42 17.16 9.76
CA LYS A 59 9.53 17.88 10.68
C LYS A 59 9.55 19.36 10.27
N PRO A 60 8.39 20.05 10.17
CA PRO A 60 8.41 21.48 10.02
C PRO A 60 9.27 22.03 11.17
N LYS A 61 10.32 22.76 10.79
CA LYS A 61 11.19 23.49 11.71
C LYS A 61 10.28 24.52 12.37
N GLN A 62 9.72 24.19 13.53
CA GLN A 62 9.13 25.19 14.40
C GLN A 62 10.29 26.07 14.83
N ALA A 63 10.33 27.27 14.22
CA ALA A 63 11.19 28.37 14.61
C ALA A 63 10.63 29.01 15.88
#